data_AF-A0A4R5B5V5-F1
#
_entry.id   AF-A0A4R5B5V5-F1
#
_cell.length_a   1.000
_cell.length_b   1.000
_cell.length_c   1.000
_cell.angle_alpha   90.00
_cell.angle_beta   90.00
_cell.angle_gamma   90.00
#
_symmetry.space_group_name_H-M   'P 1'
#
loop_
_entity.id
_entity.type
_entity.pdbx_description
1 polymer ?
#
loop_
_entity_poly.entity_id
_entity_poly.type
_entity_poly.pdbx_seq_one_letter_code
_entity_poly.pdbx_strand_id
1 'polypeptide(L)'
;MTNRALWRWLGALAPALTGLYILGFWGMSALEARADRAREYDCLHDRAAAHWSHGYGAWLPISVLAAAVLALVLAIAVLAGGSRSPLWARLLCAFAALFAVPGLLLATLLTHDYYAFPGGDISTVSGAPCGVG
;
A
#
# COMPACT_ATOMS: atom_id res chain seq x y z
N MET A 1 -19.22 31.78 -7.05
CA MET A 1 -19.32 31.10 -5.74
C MET A 1 -18.78 29.64 -5.74
N THR A 2 -18.09 29.20 -6.80
CA THR A 2 -17.68 27.79 -7.01
C THR A 2 -16.35 27.36 -6.37
N ASN A 3 -15.49 28.29 -5.94
CA ASN A 3 -14.14 27.94 -5.48
C ASN A 3 -14.07 27.29 -4.09
N ARG A 4 -14.93 27.64 -3.12
CA ARG A 4 -14.79 27.14 -1.74
C ARG A 4 -15.12 25.66 -1.59
N ALA A 5 -16.14 25.17 -2.31
CA ALA A 5 -16.51 23.76 -2.28
C ALA A 5 -15.44 22.87 -2.93
N LEU A 6 -14.88 23.31 -4.05
CA LEU A 6 -13.80 22.60 -4.75
C LEU A 6 -12.56 22.41 -3.85
N TRP A 7 -12.11 23.47 -3.18
CA TRP A 7 -10.96 23.39 -2.27
C TRP A 7 -11.20 22.53 -1.03
N ARG A 8 -12.45 22.45 -0.55
CA ARG A 8 -12.82 21.53 0.55
C ARG A 8 -12.62 20.08 0.14
N TRP A 9 -13.14 19.70 -1.03
CA TRP A 9 -12.99 18.35 -1.55
C TRP A 9 -11.54 18.01 -1.86
N LEU A 10 -10.82 18.87 -2.58
CA LEU A 10 -9.42 18.64 -2.95
C LEU A 10 -8.49 18.57 -1.72
N GLY A 11 -8.68 19.46 -0.74
CA GLY A 11 -7.88 19.50 0.49
C GLY A 11 -8.12 18.33 1.44
N ALA A 12 -9.27 17.65 1.32
CA ALA A 12 -9.59 16.46 2.12
C ALA A 12 -9.28 15.15 1.39
N LEU A 13 -9.33 15.13 0.06
CA LEU A 13 -9.11 13.92 -0.75
C LEU A 13 -7.69 13.40 -0.65
N ALA A 14 -6.68 14.27 -0.74
CA ALA A 14 -5.29 13.87 -0.62
C ALA A 14 -5.00 13.17 0.73
N PRO A 15 -5.31 13.76 1.90
CA PRO A 15 -5.08 13.07 3.18
C PRO A 15 -5.97 11.83 3.37
N ALA A 16 -7.20 11.80 2.83
CA ALA A 16 -8.04 10.61 2.87
C ALA A 16 -7.41 9.45 2.09
N LEU A 17 -6.89 9.71 0.89
CA LEU A 17 -6.14 8.73 0.10
C LEU A 17 -4.84 8.32 0.80
N THR A 18 -4.20 9.26 1.51
CA THR A 18 -3.04 8.93 2.35
C THR A 18 -3.41 7.92 3.44
N GLY A 19 -4.49 8.17 4.17
CA GLY A 19 -4.99 7.24 5.18
C GLY A 19 -5.36 5.88 4.59
N LEU A 20 -6.03 5.86 3.43
CA LEU A 20 -6.42 4.63 2.74
C LEU A 20 -5.22 3.77 2.35
N TYR A 21 -4.17 4.35 1.77
CA TYR A 21 -3.01 3.55 1.38
C TYR A 21 -2.26 3.03 2.62
N ILE A 22 -2.17 3.81 3.71
CA ILE A 22 -1.56 3.36 4.98
C ILE A 22 -2.32 2.17 5.56
N LEU A 23 -3.65 2.25 5.59
CA LEU A 23 -4.51 1.14 6.01
C LEU A 23 -4.35 -0.07 5.09
N GLY A 24 -4.19 0.15 3.79
CA GLY A 24 -3.90 -0.91 2.82
C GLY A 24 -2.58 -1.62 3.09
N PHE A 25 -1.50 -0.89 3.43
CA PHE A 25 -0.24 -1.48 3.86
C PHE A 25 -0.41 -2.35 5.10
N TRP A 26 -1.07 -1.81 6.13
CA TRP A 26 -1.32 -2.56 7.35
C TRP A 26 -2.15 -3.83 7.09
N GLY A 27 -3.15 -3.74 6.22
CA GLY A 27 -3.95 -4.87 5.76
C GLY A 27 -3.13 -5.94 5.04
N MET A 28 -2.24 -5.55 4.13
CA MET A 28 -1.31 -6.48 3.46
C MET A 28 -0.44 -7.21 4.49
N SER A 29 0.20 -6.48 5.42
CA SER A 29 1.04 -7.10 6.46
C SER A 29 0.26 -8.07 7.37
N ALA A 30 -0.97 -7.72 7.75
CA ALA A 30 -1.80 -8.58 8.58
C ALA A 30 -2.28 -9.84 7.86
N LEU A 31 -2.61 -9.73 6.56
CA LEU A 31 -2.99 -10.86 5.72
C LEU A 31 -1.80 -11.79 5.47
N GLU A 32 -0.62 -11.23 5.21
CA GLU A 32 0.61 -12.00 5.02
C GLU A 32 0.98 -12.78 6.28
N ALA A 33 0.97 -12.14 7.45
CA ALA A 33 1.20 -12.80 8.73
C ALA A 33 0.15 -13.89 9.06
N ARG A 34 -1.03 -13.85 8.44
CA ARG A 34 -2.03 -14.90 8.56
C ARG A 34 -1.74 -16.06 7.60
N ALA A 35 -1.29 -15.77 6.38
CA ALA A 35 -0.85 -16.78 5.42
C ALA A 35 0.38 -17.55 5.92
N ASP A 36 1.35 -16.85 6.51
CA ASP A 36 2.54 -17.49 7.10
C ASP A 36 2.18 -18.47 8.21
N ARG A 37 1.27 -18.09 9.11
CA ARG A 37 0.76 -18.96 10.17
C ARG A 37 -0.01 -20.16 9.64
N ALA A 38 -0.79 -19.97 8.57
CA ALA A 38 -1.50 -21.07 7.92
C ALA A 38 -0.50 -22.05 7.27
N ARG A 39 0.53 -21.54 6.57
CA ARG A 39 1.60 -22.35 5.98
C ARG A 39 2.37 -23.13 7.04
N GLU A 40 2.70 -22.51 8.17
CA GLU A 40 3.38 -23.18 9.28
C GLU A 40 2.51 -24.31 9.87
N TYR A 41 1.20 -24.06 10.02
CA TYR A 41 0.25 -25.08 10.46
C TYR A 41 0.17 -26.26 9.48
N ASP A 42 0.08 -25.98 8.18
CA ASP A 42 0.04 -27.00 7.13
C ASP A 42 1.35 -27.79 7.10
N CYS A 43 2.51 -27.15 7.24
CA CYS A 43 3.78 -27.86 7.31
C CYS A 43 3.91 -28.83 8.50
N LEU A 44 3.20 -28.56 9.60
CA LEU A 44 3.17 -29.43 10.78
C LEU A 44 2.19 -30.60 10.64
N HIS A 45 1.09 -30.44 9.90
CA HIS A 45 -0.02 -31.41 9.89
C HIS A 45 -0.27 -32.06 8.52
N ASP A 46 -0.07 -31.34 7.42
CA ASP A 46 -0.24 -31.82 6.04
C ASP A 46 0.72 -31.10 5.08
N ARG A 47 1.94 -31.62 4.96
CA ARG A 47 2.98 -31.03 4.10
C ARG A 47 2.59 -30.96 2.62
N ALA A 48 1.65 -31.79 2.16
CA ALA A 48 1.21 -31.78 0.76
C ALA A 48 0.29 -30.59 0.45
N ALA A 49 -0.36 -30.02 1.48
CA ALA A 49 -1.21 -28.83 1.36
C ALA A 49 -0.42 -27.52 1.41
N ALA A 50 0.77 -27.53 2.02
CA ALA A 50 1.62 -26.34 2.15
C ALA A 50 2.13 -25.85 0.78
N HIS A 51 1.87 -24.58 0.47
CA HIS A 51 2.32 -23.94 -0.76
C HIS A 51 2.65 -22.46 -0.51
N TRP A 52 3.56 -21.91 -1.32
CA TRP A 52 3.87 -20.49 -1.28
C TRP A 52 2.73 -19.70 -1.93
N SER A 53 2.13 -18.80 -1.16
CA SER A 53 1.12 -17.87 -1.64
C SER A 53 1.11 -16.62 -0.78
N HIS A 54 0.73 -15.49 -1.38
CA HIS A 54 0.45 -14.26 -0.66
C HIS A 54 -0.87 -14.39 0.08
N GLY A 55 -1.00 -13.78 1.26
CA GLY A 55 -2.24 -13.75 2.04
C GLY A 55 -3.34 -12.87 1.43
N TYR A 56 -3.04 -12.20 0.33
CA TYR A 56 -3.91 -11.26 -0.35
C TYR A 56 -3.82 -11.42 -1.87
N GLY A 57 -4.86 -10.97 -2.59
CA GLY A 57 -4.86 -10.96 -4.05
C GLY A 57 -4.16 -9.73 -4.64
N ALA A 58 -3.73 -9.84 -5.90
CA ALA A 58 -3.01 -8.81 -6.65
C ALA A 58 -3.72 -7.45 -6.70
N TRP A 59 -5.05 -7.43 -6.60
CA TRP A 59 -5.84 -6.21 -6.58
C TRP A 59 -5.46 -5.28 -5.41
N LEU A 60 -5.02 -5.83 -4.28
CA LEU A 60 -4.70 -5.06 -3.08
C LEU A 60 -3.44 -4.20 -3.26
N PRO A 61 -2.24 -4.74 -3.59
CA PRO A 61 -1.06 -3.91 -3.83
C PRO A 61 -1.24 -2.92 -4.98
N ILE A 62 -1.94 -3.32 -6.05
CA ILE A 62 -2.30 -2.39 -7.15
C ILE A 62 -3.14 -1.22 -6.64
N SER A 63 -4.16 -1.49 -5.81
CA SER A 63 -5.03 -0.44 -5.27
C SER A 63 -4.29 0.51 -4.33
N VAL A 64 -3.36 -0.02 -3.52
CA VAL A 64 -2.50 0.78 -2.63
C VAL A 64 -1.55 1.67 -3.43
N LEU A 65 -0.94 1.13 -4.48
CA LEU A 65 -0.09 1.90 -5.40
C LEU A 65 -0.88 3.00 -6.09
N ALA A 66 -2.06 2.69 -6.64
CA ALA A 66 -2.93 3.66 -7.28
C ALA A 66 -3.38 4.77 -6.30
N ALA A 67 -3.73 4.42 -5.08
CA ALA A 67 -4.10 5.38 -4.04
C ALA A 67 -2.92 6.30 -3.66
N ALA A 68 -1.71 5.76 -3.53
CA ALA A 68 -0.51 6.54 -3.25
C ALA A 68 -0.17 7.52 -4.39
N VAL A 69 -0.25 7.07 -5.66
CA VAL A 69 -0.08 7.94 -6.84
C VAL A 69 -1.11 9.06 -6.85
N LEU A 70 -2.39 8.73 -6.68
CA LEU A 70 -3.47 9.73 -6.68
C LEU A 70 -3.33 10.72 -5.53
N ALA A 71 -2.97 10.25 -4.33
CA ALA A 71 -2.72 11.12 -3.18
C ALA A 71 -1.62 12.14 -3.48
N LEU A 72 -0.51 11.68 -4.08
CA LEU A 72 0.63 12.53 -4.42
C LEU A 72 0.27 13.55 -5.51
N VAL A 73 -0.38 13.11 -6.59
CA VAL A 73 -0.79 14.00 -7.69
C VAL A 73 -1.74 15.09 -7.19
N LEU A 74 -2.73 14.73 -6.37
CA LEU A 74 -3.67 15.71 -5.80
C LEU A 74 -2.98 16.66 -4.82
N ALA A 75 -2.07 16.15 -3.98
CA ALA A 75 -1.31 16.99 -3.06
C ALA A 75 -0.45 18.02 -3.83
N ILE A 76 0.26 17.59 -4.87
CA ILE A 76 1.07 18.48 -5.72
C ILE A 76 0.18 19.50 -6.43
N ALA A 77 -0.96 19.10 -6.97
CA ALA A 77 -1.89 20.02 -7.65
C ALA A 77 -2.40 21.13 -6.69
N VAL A 78 -2.72 20.78 -5.45
CA VAL A 78 -3.17 21.77 -4.43
C VAL A 78 -2.02 22.70 -4.01
N LEU A 79 -0.80 22.18 -3.88
CA LEU A 79 0.39 22.96 -3.54
C LEU A 79 0.80 23.91 -4.68
N ALA A 80 0.76 23.43 -5.93
CA ALA A 80 1.01 24.22 -7.13
C ALA A 80 -0.01 25.36 -7.32
N GLY A 81 -1.21 25.22 -6.75
CA GLY A 81 -2.22 26.30 -6.71
C GLY A 81 -1.79 27.55 -5.93
N GLY A 82 -0.74 27.47 -5.10
CA GLY A 82 -0.08 28.63 -4.49
C GLY A 82 -1.02 29.51 -3.65
N SER A 83 -1.15 30.78 -4.02
CA SER A 83 -2.01 31.76 -3.33
C SER A 83 -3.51 31.53 -3.55
N ARG A 84 -3.89 30.69 -4.53
CA ARG A 84 -5.30 30.35 -4.79
C ARG A 84 -5.84 29.26 -3.86
N SER A 85 -4.95 28.45 -3.27
CA SER A 85 -5.34 27.39 -2.33
C SER A 85 -5.35 27.91 -0.89
N PRO A 86 -6.38 27.57 -0.08
CA PRO A 86 -6.45 28.02 1.30
C PRO A 86 -5.34 27.37 2.14
N LEU A 87 -4.83 28.10 3.14
CA LEU A 87 -3.66 27.70 3.94
C LEU A 87 -3.85 26.32 4.60
N TRP A 88 -5.05 26.02 5.13
CA TRP A 88 -5.34 24.72 5.73
C TRP A 88 -5.18 23.55 4.74
N ALA A 89 -5.63 23.72 3.49
CA ALA A 89 -5.52 22.67 2.48
C ALA A 89 -4.06 22.45 2.07
N ARG A 90 -3.28 23.53 1.98
CA ARG A 90 -1.84 23.45 1.70
C ARG A 90 -1.09 22.71 2.80
N LEU A 91 -1.40 22.97 4.07
CA LEU A 91 -0.77 22.27 5.20
C LEU A 91 -1.10 20.78 5.17
N LEU A 92 -2.38 20.41 5.02
CA LEU A 92 -2.78 19.00 4.94
C LEU A 92 -2.16 18.29 3.74
N CYS A 93 -2.15 18.93 2.56
CA CYS A 93 -1.54 18.37 1.36
C CYS A 93 -0.01 18.30 1.46
N ALA A 94 0.66 19.21 2.16
CA ALA A 94 2.10 19.13 2.40
C ALA A 94 2.46 17.90 3.24
N PHE A 95 1.70 17.64 4.31
CA PHE A 95 1.84 16.42 5.09
C PHE A 95 1.51 15.17 4.26
N ALA A 96 0.40 15.19 3.52
CA ALA A 96 0.01 14.09 2.65
C ALA A 96 1.10 13.76 1.62
N ALA A 97 1.71 14.78 0.99
CA ALA A 97 2.83 14.60 0.06
C ALA A 97 4.06 14.00 0.75
N LEU A 98 4.40 14.48 1.96
CA LEU A 98 5.54 13.98 2.72
C LEU A 98 5.41 12.47 3.02
N PHE A 99 4.21 11.99 3.34
CA PHE A 99 3.96 10.57 3.58
C PHE A 99 3.77 9.77 2.28
N ALA A 100 3.20 10.39 1.24
CA ALA A 100 2.95 9.72 -0.03
C ALA A 100 4.24 9.34 -0.77
N VAL A 101 5.33 10.10 -0.63
CA VAL A 101 6.63 9.76 -1.26
C VAL A 101 7.22 8.42 -0.75
N PRO A 102 7.46 8.22 0.56
CA PRO A 102 7.93 6.93 1.06
C PRO A 102 6.87 5.84 0.88
N GLY A 103 5.57 6.19 0.99
CA GLY A 103 4.47 5.26 0.69
C GLY A 103 4.48 4.75 -0.75
N LEU A 104 4.76 5.62 -1.72
CA LEU A 104 4.84 5.25 -3.14
C LEU A 104 6.01 4.30 -3.39
N LEU A 105 7.18 4.60 -2.80
CA LEU A 105 8.35 3.72 -2.89
C LEU A 105 8.00 2.33 -2.35
N LEU A 106 7.44 2.27 -1.14
CA LEU A 106 7.06 1.01 -0.50
C LEU A 106 5.98 0.25 -1.30
N ALA A 107 5.00 0.96 -1.85
CA ALA A 107 3.92 0.34 -2.62
C ALA A 107 4.46 -0.25 -3.93
N THR A 108 5.42 0.45 -4.55
CA THR A 108 6.09 -0.01 -5.77
C THR A 108 6.89 -1.29 -5.48
N LEU A 109 7.65 -1.31 -4.38
CA LEU A 109 8.41 -2.50 -3.95
C LEU A 109 7.49 -3.67 -3.68
N LEU A 110 6.44 -3.51 -2.87
CA LEU A 110 5.50 -4.60 -2.57
C LEU A 110 4.74 -5.09 -3.80
N THR A 111 4.39 -4.19 -4.73
CA THR A 111 3.74 -4.59 -5.99
C THR A 111 4.71 -5.39 -6.84
N HIS A 112 5.96 -4.95 -6.95
CA HIS A 112 7.00 -5.69 -7.65
C HIS A 112 7.20 -7.07 -7.02
N ASP A 113 7.36 -7.13 -5.70
CA ASP A 113 7.62 -8.36 -4.96
C ASP A 113 6.44 -9.34 -5.07
N TYR A 114 5.20 -8.84 -5.09
CA TYR A 114 4.02 -9.67 -5.32
C TYR A 114 4.13 -10.49 -6.62
N TYR A 115 4.64 -9.89 -7.70
CA TYR A 115 4.78 -10.54 -9.00
C TYR A 115 6.12 -11.25 -9.20
N ALA A 116 7.19 -10.75 -8.60
CA ALA A 116 8.53 -11.33 -8.71
C ALA A 116 8.71 -12.56 -7.80
N PHE A 117 8.05 -12.56 -6.64
CA PHE A 117 8.15 -13.60 -5.62
C PHE A 117 6.75 -14.05 -5.20
N PRO A 118 6.24 -15.19 -5.70
CA PRO A 118 4.96 -15.71 -5.26
C PRO A 118 5.09 -16.24 -3.81
N GLY A 119 4.87 -15.37 -2.82
CA GLY A 119 4.82 -15.70 -1.38
C GLY A 119 6.13 -16.16 -0.73
N GLY A 120 7.23 -16.27 -1.49
CA GLY A 120 8.57 -16.52 -0.95
C GLY A 120 9.25 -15.21 -0.57
N ASP A 121 9.96 -15.18 0.55
CA ASP A 121 10.91 -14.11 0.84
C ASP A 121 12.19 -14.24 -0.01
N ILE A 122 13.04 -13.21 0.00
CA ILE A 122 14.30 -13.19 -0.76
C ILE A 122 15.26 -14.32 -0.30
N SER A 123 15.02 -14.90 0.89
CA SER A 123 15.82 -16.00 1.44
C SER A 123 15.33 -17.40 1.04
N THR A 124 14.10 -17.51 0.53
CA THR A 124 13.41 -18.77 0.19
C THR A 124 13.30 -18.98 -1.32
N VAL A 125 13.95 -18.15 -2.13
CA VAL A 125 14.13 -18.38 -3.56
C VAL A 125 14.80 -19.75 -3.75
N SER A 126 14.01 -20.78 -4.08
CA SER A 126 14.32 -22.22 -4.23
C SER A 126 14.04 -23.19 -3.06
N GLY A 127 13.46 -22.74 -1.93
CA GLY A 127 13.11 -23.61 -0.80
C GLY A 127 11.71 -24.23 -0.91
N ALA A 128 11.56 -25.52 -0.55
CA ALA A 128 10.24 -26.10 -0.28
C ALA A 128 9.55 -25.33 0.86
N PRO A 129 8.21 -25.17 0.84
CA PRO A 129 7.47 -24.35 1.82
C PRO A 129 7.64 -24.81 3.28
N CYS A 130 8.08 -26.05 3.49
CA CYS A 130 8.33 -26.64 4.81
C CYS A 130 9.83 -26.86 5.12
N GLY A 131 10.74 -26.22 4.36
CA GLY A 131 12.18 -26.45 4.43
C GLY A 131 12.62 -27.79 3.82
N VAL A 132 13.93 -28.03 3.78
CA VAL A 132 14.50 -29.37 3.53
C VAL A 132 14.34 -30.18 4.81
N GLY A 133 13.28 -30.99 4.87
CA GLY A 133 13.10 -32.01 5.90
C GLY A 133 14.03 -33.20 5.69
#